data_AF-A0A194PI53-F1
#
_entry.id   AF-A0A194PI53-F1
#
_cell.length_a   1.000
_cell.length_b   1.000
_cell.length_c   1.000
_cell.angle_alpha   90.00
_cell.angle_beta   90.00
_cell.angle_gamma   90.00
#
_symmetry.space_group_name_H-M   'P 1'
#
loop_
_entity.id
_entity.type
_entity.pdbx_description
1 polymer ?
#
loop_
_entity_poly.entity_id
_entity_poly.type
_entity_poly.pdbx_seq_one_letter_code
_entity_poly.pdbx_strand_id
1 'polypeptide(L)'
;MKRLILITLVAISAVAAMEYNGEAFYDYYQYREDRAEKISEDTEILEDNYESEKPKYDLKEAPQLFEKFVKDYNKAYKDENDRNRHFENFRTNLRDIIQTNAESKGFVSDINMFTDLDKKEMESFYGGSEGGN
;
A
#
# COMPACT_ATOMS: atom_id res chain seq x y z
N MET A 1 -2.30 48.11 15.50
CA MET A 1 -1.90 46.73 15.84
C MET A 1 -2.66 45.75 14.95
N LYS A 2 -1.98 44.98 14.11
CA LYS A 2 -2.34 43.60 13.72
C LYS A 2 -1.23 43.02 12.84
N ARG A 3 -1.02 41.72 13.00
CA ARG A 3 0.24 40.99 12.87
C ARG A 3 0.51 40.55 11.43
N LEU A 4 1.80 40.51 11.09
CA LEU A 4 2.40 39.73 10.01
C LEU A 4 1.94 38.27 10.08
N ILE A 5 1.51 37.71 8.94
CA ILE A 5 1.71 36.29 8.62
C ILE A 5 2.17 36.21 7.16
N LEU A 6 3.43 35.81 6.99
CA LEU A 6 4.09 35.48 5.73
C LEU A 6 3.77 34.01 5.44
N ILE A 7 3.11 33.71 4.32
CA ILE A 7 2.91 32.34 3.85
C ILE A 7 3.30 32.29 2.36
N THR A 8 4.46 31.65 2.15
CA THR A 8 4.81 30.83 0.97
C THR A 8 5.09 31.60 -0.33
N LEU A 9 5.92 31.15 -1.27
CA LEU A 9 6.22 29.79 -1.72
C LEU A 9 7.70 29.73 -2.13
N VAL A 10 8.30 28.60 -1.82
CA VAL A 10 9.59 28.13 -2.33
C VAL A 10 9.57 28.20 -3.86
N ALA A 11 10.36 29.11 -4.41
CA ALA A 11 10.73 29.10 -5.80
C ALA A 11 11.58 27.85 -6.07
N ILE A 12 10.99 26.80 -6.62
CA ILE A 12 11.74 25.75 -7.34
C ILE A 12 11.55 26.02 -8.83
N SER A 13 12.52 26.77 -9.34
CA SER A 13 13.14 26.65 -10.66
C SER A 13 12.42 25.77 -11.70
N ALA A 14 11.69 26.41 -12.61
CA ALA A 14 11.48 25.89 -13.96
C ALA A 14 11.78 26.95 -15.03
N VAL A 15 12.60 27.96 -14.70
CA VAL A 15 13.14 28.91 -15.68
C VAL A 15 14.36 28.28 -16.34
N ALA A 16 14.15 27.30 -17.22
CA ALA A 16 15.19 26.85 -18.17
C ALA A 16 14.68 25.90 -19.27
N ALA A 17 13.55 25.23 -19.10
CA ALA A 17 13.05 24.32 -20.12
C ALA A 17 11.56 24.54 -20.28
N MET A 18 11.22 25.22 -21.36
CA MET A 18 10.08 24.97 -22.23
C MET A 18 9.50 26.31 -22.67
N GLU A 19 9.75 26.65 -23.92
CA GLU A 19 8.69 27.16 -24.77
C GLU A 19 7.60 26.06 -24.84
N TYR A 20 6.83 25.88 -23.76
CA TYR A 20 5.63 25.05 -23.74
C TYR A 20 4.46 26.02 -23.76
N ASN A 21 3.63 25.88 -24.79
CA ASN A 21 2.23 26.27 -24.82
C ASN A 21 1.61 26.47 -23.41
N GLY A 22 1.40 27.74 -23.02
CA GLY A 22 0.69 28.08 -21.77
C GLY A 22 -0.69 27.41 -21.67
N GLU A 23 -1.31 27.09 -22.81
CA GLU A 23 -2.54 26.31 -22.94
C GLU A 23 -2.41 24.90 -22.32
N ALA A 24 -1.34 24.15 -22.58
CA ALA A 24 -1.20 22.79 -22.04
C ALA A 24 -0.90 22.77 -20.53
N PHE A 25 -0.27 23.84 -20.03
CA PHE A 25 -0.12 24.04 -18.60
C PHE A 25 -1.48 24.35 -17.98
N TYR A 26 -2.26 25.25 -18.56
CA TYR A 26 -3.61 25.58 -18.08
C TYR A 26 -4.56 24.38 -18.12
N ASP A 27 -4.54 23.61 -19.21
CA ASP A 27 -5.31 22.37 -19.35
C ASP A 27 -4.91 21.33 -18.30
N TYR A 28 -3.62 21.26 -17.93
CA TYR A 28 -3.14 20.35 -16.88
C TYR A 28 -3.64 20.75 -15.49
N TYR A 29 -3.69 22.05 -15.17
CA TYR A 29 -4.24 22.53 -13.90
C TYR A 29 -5.75 22.41 -13.85
N GLN A 30 -6.46 22.80 -14.91
CA GLN A 30 -7.90 22.59 -15.05
C GLN A 30 -8.24 21.10 -14.93
N TYR A 31 -7.59 20.21 -15.68
CA TYR A 31 -7.76 18.76 -15.54
C TYR A 31 -7.50 18.23 -14.12
N ARG A 32 -6.52 18.78 -13.39
CA ARG A 32 -6.29 18.42 -11.98
C ARG A 32 -7.34 18.97 -11.05
N GLU A 33 -7.82 20.19 -11.24
CA GLU A 33 -8.87 20.83 -10.44
C GLU A 33 -10.20 20.11 -10.69
N ASP A 34 -10.62 19.91 -11.94
CA ASP A 34 -11.82 19.18 -12.32
C ASP A 34 -11.81 17.75 -11.76
N ARG A 35 -10.65 17.08 -11.82
CA ARG A 35 -10.46 15.74 -11.24
C ARG A 35 -10.41 15.80 -9.71
N ALA A 36 -9.82 16.81 -9.10
CA ALA A 36 -9.77 16.97 -7.65
C ALA A 36 -11.15 17.33 -7.07
N GLU A 37 -11.95 18.12 -7.80
CA GLU A 37 -13.32 18.47 -7.48
C GLU A 37 -14.23 17.25 -7.66
N LYS A 38 -14.08 16.49 -8.76
CA LYS A 38 -14.74 15.20 -8.94
C LYS A 38 -14.33 14.17 -7.88
N ILE A 39 -13.05 14.11 -7.52
CA ILE A 39 -12.58 13.31 -6.38
C ILE A 39 -13.21 13.83 -5.09
N SER A 40 -13.36 15.13 -4.87
CA SER A 40 -13.97 15.71 -3.65
C SER A 40 -15.48 15.40 -3.54
N GLU A 41 -16.19 15.42 -4.66
CA GLU A 41 -17.62 15.12 -4.75
C GLU A 41 -17.88 13.59 -4.62
N ASP A 42 -16.98 12.76 -5.17
CA ASP A 42 -17.03 11.30 -4.99
C ASP A 42 -16.49 10.85 -3.60
N THR A 43 -15.59 11.62 -2.96
CA THR A 43 -14.97 11.24 -1.66
C THR A 43 -15.82 11.54 -0.44
N GLU A 44 -16.87 12.35 -0.55
CA GLU A 44 -17.83 12.54 0.55
C GLU A 44 -18.62 11.23 0.86
N ILE A 45 -18.51 10.21 0.00
CA ILE A 45 -19.17 8.89 0.13
C ILE A 45 -18.16 7.73 0.33
N LEU A 46 -16.84 7.99 0.33
CA LEU A 46 -15.82 6.91 0.35
C LEU A 46 -15.26 6.55 1.73
N GLU A 47 -15.33 7.44 2.74
CA GLU A 47 -14.77 7.12 4.07
C GLU A 47 -15.56 6.01 4.79
N ASP A 48 -16.89 6.02 4.70
CA ASP A 48 -17.74 5.08 5.44
C ASP A 48 -17.73 3.66 4.86
N ASN A 49 -17.51 3.52 3.54
CA ASN A 49 -17.56 2.22 2.88
C ASN A 49 -16.24 1.44 2.98
N TYR A 50 -15.10 2.14 3.14
CA TYR A 50 -13.77 1.54 3.13
C TYR A 50 -13.46 0.71 4.39
N GLU A 51 -14.00 1.10 5.56
CA GLU A 51 -13.89 0.30 6.79
C GLU A 51 -14.68 -1.03 6.70
N SER A 52 -15.70 -1.10 5.85
CA SER A 52 -16.51 -2.31 5.66
C SER A 52 -15.82 -3.37 4.80
N GLU A 53 -14.82 -2.98 4.00
CA GLU A 53 -14.12 -3.86 3.05
C GLU A 53 -12.88 -4.54 3.64
N LYS A 54 -12.39 -4.11 4.81
CA LYS A 54 -11.17 -4.67 5.41
C LYS A 54 -11.40 -6.11 5.90
N PRO A 55 -10.58 -7.08 5.46
CA PRO A 55 -10.60 -8.42 6.03
C PRO A 55 -10.36 -8.39 7.54
N LYS A 56 -11.23 -9.07 8.29
CA LYS A 56 -11.12 -9.21 9.75
C LYS A 56 -10.64 -10.62 10.06
N TYR A 57 -9.43 -10.73 10.59
CA TYR A 57 -8.87 -12.01 11.03
C TYR A 57 -8.74 -12.06 12.55
N ASP A 58 -8.84 -13.27 13.11
CA ASP A 58 -8.41 -13.57 14.48
C ASP A 58 -7.08 -14.34 14.42
N LEU A 59 -6.07 -13.88 15.17
CA LEU A 59 -4.78 -14.56 15.25
C LEU A 59 -4.90 -15.99 15.82
N LYS A 60 -5.96 -16.30 16.57
CA LYS A 60 -6.26 -17.65 17.06
C LYS A 60 -6.63 -18.61 15.92
N GLU A 61 -7.14 -18.09 14.81
CA GLU A 61 -7.50 -18.86 13.62
C GLU A 61 -6.30 -19.09 12.70
N ALA A 62 -5.11 -18.57 13.04
CA ALA A 62 -3.91 -18.70 12.21
C ALA A 62 -3.61 -20.14 11.74
N PRO A 63 -3.76 -21.21 12.55
CA PRO A 63 -3.58 -22.57 12.04
C PRO A 63 -4.52 -22.90 10.87
N GLN A 64 -5.81 -22.55 10.99
CA GLN A 64 -6.83 -22.85 9.97
C GLN A 64 -6.65 -21.96 8.73
N LEU A 65 -6.32 -20.68 8.93
CA LEU A 65 -6.01 -19.74 7.87
C LEU A 65 -4.75 -20.16 7.09
N PHE A 66 -3.75 -20.72 7.78
CA PHE A 66 -2.54 -21.24 7.13
C PHE A 66 -2.85 -22.46 6.26
N GLU A 67 -3.66 -23.42 6.74
CA GLU A 67 -4.08 -24.56 5.89
C GLU A 67 -4.85 -24.11 4.65
N LYS A 68 -5.70 -23.08 4.78
CA LYS A 68 -6.41 -22.48 3.65
C LYS A 68 -5.44 -21.80 2.69
N PHE A 69 -4.54 -20.97 3.21
CA PHE A 69 -3.50 -20.27 2.46
C PHE A 69 -2.63 -21.24 1.65
N VAL A 70 -2.20 -22.35 2.25
CA VAL A 70 -1.41 -23.39 1.57
C VAL A 70 -2.14 -23.94 0.36
N LYS A 71 -3.46 -24.16 0.46
CA LYS A 71 -4.29 -24.65 -0.64
C LYS A 71 -4.53 -23.57 -1.70
N ASP A 72 -4.93 -22.38 -1.28
CA ASP A 72 -5.31 -21.28 -2.17
C ASP A 72 -4.14 -20.81 -3.04
N TYR A 73 -2.93 -20.80 -2.49
CA TYR A 73 -1.71 -20.40 -3.19
C TYR A 73 -0.84 -21.58 -3.61
N ASN A 74 -1.36 -22.81 -3.52
CA ASN A 74 -0.69 -24.05 -3.90
C ASN A 74 0.76 -24.14 -3.37
N LYS A 75 0.93 -23.84 -2.08
CA LYS A 75 2.24 -23.83 -1.41
C LYS A 75 2.73 -25.25 -1.20
N ALA A 76 4.02 -25.46 -1.48
CA ALA A 76 4.71 -26.70 -1.22
C ALA A 76 5.97 -26.39 -0.42
N TYR A 77 6.16 -27.13 0.68
CA TYR A 77 7.31 -26.97 1.57
C TYR A 77 8.21 -28.19 1.46
N LYS A 78 9.50 -27.99 1.65
CA LYS A 78 10.52 -29.04 1.50
C LYS A 78 10.33 -30.17 2.52
N ASP A 79 10.05 -29.81 3.76
CA ASP A 79 9.88 -30.71 4.89
C ASP A 79 9.07 -30.03 6.01
N GLU A 80 8.86 -30.75 7.12
CA GLU A 80 8.07 -30.25 8.25
C GLU A 80 8.74 -29.06 8.95
N ASN A 81 10.07 -28.99 8.99
CA ASN A 81 10.77 -27.85 9.60
C ASN A 81 10.61 -26.60 8.73
N ASP A 82 10.69 -26.76 7.42
CA ASP A 82 10.43 -25.70 6.44
C ASP A 82 8.99 -25.18 6.54
N ARG A 83 8.03 -26.11 6.60
CA ARG A 83 6.61 -25.79 6.82
C ARG A 83 6.38 -25.03 8.14
N ASN A 84 7.01 -25.47 9.23
CA ASN A 84 6.88 -24.81 10.53
C ASN A 84 7.51 -23.39 10.51
N ARG A 85 8.63 -23.19 9.81
CA ARG A 85 9.21 -21.86 9.61
C ARG A 85 8.24 -20.94 8.88
N HIS A 86 7.68 -21.40 7.76
CA HIS A 86 6.70 -20.63 6.99
C HIS A 86 5.40 -20.36 7.77
N PHE A 87 4.97 -21.28 8.62
CA PHE A 87 3.84 -21.05 9.52
C PHE A 87 4.10 -19.92 10.53
N GLU A 88 5.29 -19.87 11.13
CA GLU A 88 5.64 -18.79 12.07
C GLU A 88 5.77 -17.43 11.36
N ASN A 89 6.30 -17.41 10.13
CA ASN A 89 6.30 -16.23 9.28
C ASN A 89 4.87 -15.77 8.97
N PHE A 90 4.01 -16.70 8.54
CA PHE A 90 2.60 -16.44 8.28
C PHE A 90 1.88 -15.85 9.50
N ARG A 91 2.07 -16.43 10.69
CA ARG A 91 1.51 -15.90 11.94
C ARG A 91 1.98 -14.48 12.26
N THR A 92 3.24 -14.19 11.96
CA THR A 92 3.82 -12.86 12.17
C THR A 92 3.20 -11.85 11.22
N ASN A 93 3.19 -12.15 9.93
CA ASN A 93 2.61 -11.28 8.91
C ASN A 93 1.09 -11.12 9.06
N LEU A 94 0.37 -12.15 9.53
CA LEU A 94 -1.06 -12.05 9.85
C LEU A 94 -1.32 -11.04 10.97
N ARG A 95 -0.47 -11.01 12.01
CA ARG A 95 -0.56 -10.00 13.06
C ARG A 95 -0.37 -8.59 12.49
N ASP A 96 0.60 -8.43 11.60
CA ASP A 96 0.89 -7.14 10.98
C ASP A 96 -0.27 -6.68 10.07
N ILE A 97 -0.90 -7.59 9.33
CA ILE A 97 -2.11 -7.31 8.54
C ILE A 97 -3.25 -6.85 9.46
N ILE A 98 -3.51 -7.55 10.57
CA ILE A 98 -4.55 -7.18 11.53
C ILE A 98 -4.29 -5.78 12.09
N GLN A 99 -3.06 -5.50 12.52
CA GLN A 99 -2.69 -4.20 13.08
C GLN A 99 -2.80 -3.08 12.04
N THR A 100 -2.27 -3.32 10.85
CA THR A 100 -2.28 -2.36 9.75
C THR A 100 -3.70 -1.99 9.36
N ASN A 101 -4.60 -2.97 9.24
CA ASN A 101 -6.00 -2.72 8.91
C ASN A 101 -6.75 -1.99 10.04
N ALA A 102 -6.39 -2.21 11.30
CA ALA A 102 -6.97 -1.50 12.43
C ALA A 102 -6.55 -0.02 12.49
N GLU A 103 -5.35 0.31 12.02
CA GLU A 103 -4.78 1.67 12.10
C GLU A 103 -4.95 2.50 10.81
N SER A 104 -4.97 1.84 9.66
CA SER A 104 -4.90 2.51 8.35
C SER A 104 -6.25 2.98 7.86
N LYS A 105 -6.34 4.22 7.37
CA LYS A 105 -7.60 4.78 6.82
C LYS A 105 -7.68 4.76 5.28
N GLY A 106 -6.55 4.62 4.60
CA GLY A 106 -6.45 4.80 3.14
C GLY A 106 -5.93 3.60 2.37
N PHE A 107 -5.67 2.47 3.03
CA PHE A 107 -5.30 1.23 2.37
C PHE A 107 -5.71 0.01 3.20
N VAL A 108 -5.89 -1.12 2.51
CA VAL A 108 -6.25 -2.41 3.08
C VAL A 108 -5.14 -3.42 2.78
N SER A 109 -4.79 -4.22 3.77
CA SER A 109 -3.91 -5.38 3.64
C SER A 109 -4.71 -6.68 3.76
N ASP A 110 -4.32 -7.71 3.03
CA ASP A 110 -4.98 -9.02 2.98
C ASP A 110 -3.92 -10.13 2.97
N ILE A 111 -4.32 -11.35 3.35
CA ILE A 111 -3.53 -12.56 3.12
C ILE A 111 -3.34 -12.71 1.60
N ASN A 112 -2.10 -12.83 1.18
CA ASN A 112 -1.71 -12.95 -0.22
C ASN A 112 -0.58 -13.97 -0.37
N MET A 113 -0.15 -14.22 -1.62
CA MET A 113 0.85 -15.25 -1.93
C MET A 113 2.22 -15.07 -1.25
N PHE A 114 2.51 -13.93 -0.61
CA PHE A 114 3.76 -13.65 0.08
C PHE A 114 3.63 -13.67 1.61
N THR A 115 2.44 -13.94 2.16
CA THR A 115 2.18 -13.85 3.60
C THR A 115 3.02 -14.81 4.43
N ASP A 116 3.54 -15.91 3.88
CA ASP A 116 4.42 -16.85 4.60
C ASP A 116 5.92 -16.59 4.47
N LEU A 117 6.33 -15.49 3.82
CA LEU A 117 7.73 -15.17 3.60
C LEU A 117 8.29 -14.29 4.73
N ASP A 118 9.55 -14.50 5.07
CA ASP A 118 10.32 -13.52 5.84
C ASP A 118 10.86 -12.40 4.93
N LYS A 119 11.46 -11.36 5.53
CA LYS A 119 12.00 -10.21 4.78
C LYS A 119 13.08 -10.61 3.76
N LYS A 120 13.96 -11.57 4.07
CA LYS A 120 15.05 -12.01 3.18
C LYS A 120 14.52 -12.85 2.02
N GLU A 121 13.56 -13.72 2.31
CA GLU A 121 12.83 -14.51 1.31
C GLU A 121 12.05 -13.57 0.37
N MET A 122 11.42 -12.54 0.92
CA MET A 122 10.73 -11.49 0.17
C MET A 122 11.73 -10.71 -0.72
N GLU A 123 12.86 -10.25 -0.19
CA GLU A 123 13.93 -9.59 -0.97
C GLU A 123 14.43 -10.45 -2.14
N SER A 124 14.51 -11.76 -1.95
CA SER A 124 14.88 -12.70 -3.02
C SER A 124 13.81 -12.79 -4.12
N PHE A 125 12.53 -12.61 -3.77
CA PHE A 125 11.40 -12.60 -4.71
C PHE A 125 11.34 -11.33 -5.57
N TYR A 126 11.69 -10.17 -5.02
CA TYR A 126 11.71 -8.91 -5.79
C TYR A 126 12.97 -8.73 -6.65
N GLY A 127 13.90 -9.67 -6.60
CA GLY A 127 15.23 -9.53 -7.18
C GLY A 127 16.12 -8.75 -6.22
N GLY A 128 17.33 -9.20 -5.90
CA GLY A 128 18.31 -9.34 -6.97
C GLY A 128 18.49 -8.03 -7.76
N SER A 129 18.22 -6.86 -7.16
CA SER A 129 18.60 -5.56 -7.71
C SER A 129 20.11 -5.34 -7.58
N GLU A 130 20.92 -6.34 -7.94
CA GLU A 130 22.30 -6.10 -8.34
C GLU A 130 22.23 -5.58 -9.77
N GLY A 131 22.63 -4.33 -9.95
CA GLY A 131 22.79 -3.71 -11.26
C GLY A 131 23.67 -4.60 -12.14
N GLY A 132 23.05 -5.21 -13.15
CA GLY A 132 23.74 -5.91 -14.22
C GLY A 132 24.12 -4.95 -15.33
N ASN A 133 25.43 -4.70 -15.43
CA ASN A 133 26.23 -4.08 -16.51
C ASN A 133 25.98 -2.61 -16.89
#